data_AF-M6CGA2-F1
#
_entry.id   AF-M6CGA2-F1
#
_cell.length_a   1.000
_cell.length_b   1.000
_cell.length_c   1.000
_cell.angle_alpha   90.00
_cell.angle_beta   90.00
_cell.angle_gamma   90.00
#
_symmetry.space_group_name_H-M   'P 1'
#
loop_
_entity.id
_entity.type
_entity.pdbx_description
1 polymer ?
#
loop_
_entity_poly.entity_id
_entity_poly.type
_entity_poly.pdbx_seq_one_letter_code
_entity_poly.pdbx_strand_id
1 'polypeptide(L)'
;MSFSRKLEEANQYLSDGDFDKAKKVFDSLLGESPEHPDTIAGYFIASYWDNRLDRIHNTKEGRERSHLLVQYFSEFQNAFELRKFTGTSSFRAVSESVLSEAVDQLKISVQREGIHFQDPSALLSLIRELIRFRDYRNALEILNYSSSVERNSPEFLYLRAESLFQTGEERRALVLFREAFLKDPSAAPLAVLKSEPIFSWIEKLKDSYQEESDLKEVLPVVLTERGVFEETGNYSEKDILGYYQNLIRLKDTLNSRKDLYDFKIRCRILQHACFLLDVYKGMQYGEIYQESKKILDSVDPGFFQRRQEGIKG
;
A
#
# COMPACT_ATOMS: atom_id res chain seq x y z
N MET A 1 14.55 35.57 -18.54
CA MET A 1 14.45 34.10 -18.41
C MET A 1 13.03 33.71 -18.79
N SER A 2 12.79 32.63 -19.53
CA SER A 2 11.42 32.22 -19.91
C SER A 2 10.61 31.79 -18.67
N PHE A 3 9.29 31.95 -18.70
CA PHE A 3 8.39 31.56 -17.62
C PHE A 3 8.62 30.10 -17.18
N SER A 4 8.68 29.16 -18.13
CA SER A 4 8.93 27.74 -17.86
C SER A 4 10.25 27.52 -17.10
N ARG A 5 11.33 28.24 -17.47
CA ARG A 5 12.63 28.08 -16.80
C ARG A 5 12.63 28.65 -15.38
N LYS A 6 11.91 29.77 -15.14
CA LYS A 6 11.71 30.30 -13.79
C LYS A 6 10.85 29.36 -12.93
N LEU A 7 9.85 28.73 -13.52
CA LEU A 7 9.00 27.75 -12.83
C LEU A 7 9.80 26.50 -12.45
N GLU A 8 10.66 26.00 -13.34
CA GLU A 8 11.60 24.91 -13.06
C GLU A 8 12.57 25.29 -11.94
N GLU A 9 13.16 26.49 -11.99
CA GLU A 9 14.04 27.01 -10.94
C GLU A 9 13.34 27.11 -9.58
N ALA A 10 12.11 27.63 -9.54
CA ALA A 10 11.32 27.69 -8.32
C ALA A 10 11.01 26.31 -7.73
N ASN A 11 10.68 25.34 -8.59
CA ASN A 11 10.46 23.96 -8.17
C ASN A 11 11.75 23.28 -7.70
N GLN A 12 12.91 23.61 -8.28
CA GLN A 12 14.19 23.12 -7.78
C GLN A 12 14.45 23.63 -6.37
N TYR A 13 14.19 24.92 -6.09
CA TYR A 13 14.30 25.44 -4.72
C TYR A 13 13.35 24.73 -3.74
N LEU A 14 12.13 24.36 -4.16
CA LEU A 14 11.25 23.53 -3.34
C LEU A 14 11.85 22.15 -3.07
N SER A 15 12.41 21.50 -4.09
CA SER A 15 13.07 20.20 -3.95
C SER A 15 14.27 20.24 -3.00
N ASP A 16 15.03 21.34 -3.04
CA ASP A 16 16.20 21.57 -2.18
C ASP A 16 15.83 22.00 -0.75
N GLY A 17 14.54 22.21 -0.45
CA GLY A 17 14.07 22.69 0.85
C GLY A 17 14.29 24.19 1.11
N ASP A 18 14.70 24.96 0.10
CA ASP A 18 14.91 26.41 0.18
C ASP A 18 13.59 27.17 -0.08
N PHE A 19 12.68 27.08 0.88
CA PHE A 19 11.32 27.59 0.74
C PHE A 19 11.25 29.12 0.62
N ASP A 20 12.17 29.86 1.25
CA ASP A 20 12.24 31.32 1.13
C ASP A 20 12.62 31.75 -0.30
N LYS A 21 13.64 31.13 -0.91
CA LYS A 21 13.98 31.42 -2.31
C LYS A 21 12.87 30.98 -3.26
N ALA A 22 12.32 29.78 -3.07
CA ALA A 22 11.19 29.31 -3.88
C ALA A 22 10.02 30.31 -3.86
N LYS A 23 9.63 30.77 -2.67
CA LYS A 23 8.55 31.75 -2.47
C LYS A 23 8.81 33.06 -3.20
N LYS A 24 10.03 33.60 -3.14
CA LYS A 24 10.42 34.83 -3.86
C LYS A 24 10.32 34.67 -5.38
N VAL A 25 10.72 33.52 -5.92
CA VAL A 25 10.59 33.26 -7.36
C VAL A 25 9.12 33.10 -7.75
N PHE A 26 8.32 32.39 -6.96
CA PHE A 26 6.87 32.27 -7.21
C PHE A 26 6.14 33.61 -7.10
N ASP A 27 6.53 34.50 -6.19
CA ASP A 27 5.97 35.86 -6.09
C ASP A 27 6.26 36.68 -7.36
N SER A 28 7.49 36.60 -7.88
CA SER A 28 7.83 37.20 -9.17
C SER A 28 7.01 36.61 -10.32
N LEU A 29 6.80 35.29 -10.32
CA LEU A 29 5.98 34.62 -11.33
C LEU A 29 4.50 35.00 -11.22
N LEU A 30 3.96 35.20 -10.01
CA LEU A 30 2.60 35.67 -9.80
C LEU A 30 2.39 37.06 -10.40
N GLY A 31 3.39 37.94 -10.30
CA GLY A 31 3.37 39.25 -10.96
C GLY A 31 3.29 39.16 -12.49
N GLU A 32 3.87 38.12 -13.09
CA GLU A 32 3.89 37.91 -14.56
C GLU A 32 2.66 37.13 -15.06
N SER A 33 2.15 36.17 -14.28
CA SER A 33 1.02 35.31 -14.65
C SER A 33 0.17 34.95 -13.42
N PRO A 34 -0.68 35.88 -12.94
CA PRO A 34 -1.43 35.73 -11.69
C PRO A 34 -2.43 34.57 -11.68
N GLU A 35 -2.91 34.17 -12.86
CA GLU A 35 -3.94 33.14 -13.03
C GLU A 35 -3.35 31.74 -13.26
N HIS A 36 -2.03 31.61 -13.40
CA HIS A 36 -1.42 30.33 -13.71
C HIS A 36 -1.48 29.37 -12.49
N PRO A 37 -2.13 28.19 -12.60
CA PRO A 37 -2.36 27.31 -11.46
C PRO A 37 -1.08 26.89 -10.72
N ASP A 38 -0.01 26.52 -11.44
CA ASP A 38 1.25 26.13 -10.80
C ASP A 38 1.92 27.28 -10.04
N THR A 39 1.73 28.52 -10.50
CA THR A 39 2.32 29.69 -9.88
C THR A 39 1.61 30.03 -8.57
N ILE A 40 0.28 29.98 -8.59
CA ILE A 40 -0.56 30.12 -7.40
C ILE A 40 -0.24 29.00 -6.40
N ALA A 41 -0.25 27.75 -6.86
CA ALA A 41 0.04 26.60 -6.02
C ALA A 41 1.45 26.70 -5.40
N GLY A 42 2.47 26.95 -6.22
CA GLY A 42 3.86 27.07 -5.78
C GLY A 42 4.06 28.13 -4.71
N TYR A 43 3.45 29.31 -4.86
CA TYR A 43 3.53 30.37 -3.84
C TYR A 43 2.91 29.95 -2.50
N PHE A 44 1.71 29.35 -2.53
CA PHE A 44 1.05 28.87 -1.30
C PHE A 44 1.81 27.70 -0.67
N ILE A 45 2.33 26.78 -1.48
CA ILE A 45 3.13 25.63 -1.02
C ILE A 45 4.41 26.13 -0.35
N ALA A 46 5.19 26.97 -1.02
CA ALA A 46 6.42 27.53 -0.46
C ALA A 46 6.14 28.26 0.86
N SER A 47 5.09 29.09 0.89
CA SER A 47 4.69 29.81 2.10
C SER A 47 4.27 28.90 3.26
N TYR A 48 3.59 27.78 2.96
CA TYR A 48 3.16 26.83 3.98
C TYR A 48 4.35 26.20 4.71
N TRP A 49 5.39 25.83 3.96
CA TRP A 49 6.58 25.16 4.50
C TRP A 49 7.58 26.14 5.11
N ASP A 50 7.77 27.31 4.50
CA ASP A 50 8.54 28.43 5.04
C ASP A 50 8.12 28.78 6.48
N ASN A 51 6.80 28.90 6.71
CA ASN A 51 6.22 29.20 8.03
C ASN A 51 6.44 28.09 9.10
N ARG A 52 6.90 26.90 8.70
CA ARG A 52 7.15 25.75 9.59
C ARG A 52 8.63 25.42 9.75
N LEU A 53 9.49 26.02 8.94
CA LEU A 53 10.90 25.67 8.83
C LEU A 53 11.63 25.84 10.16
N ASP A 54 11.41 26.96 10.87
CA ASP A 54 12.00 27.21 12.19
C ASP A 54 11.65 26.12 13.20
N ARG A 55 10.39 25.67 13.22
CA ARG A 55 9.96 24.62 14.14
C ARG A 55 10.57 23.26 13.76
N ILE A 56 10.67 22.97 12.47
CA ILE A 56 11.31 21.74 11.98
C ILE A 56 12.79 21.71 12.41
N HIS A 57 13.53 22.81 12.18
CA HIS A 57 14.94 22.92 12.53
C HIS A 57 15.19 22.86 14.04
N ASN A 58 14.32 23.49 14.83
CA ASN A 58 14.44 23.48 16.30
C ASN A 58 13.98 22.15 16.94
N THR A 59 13.31 21.28 16.19
CA THR A 59 12.95 19.94 16.67
C THR A 59 14.16 19.03 16.64
N LYS A 60 14.32 18.21 17.68
CA LYS A 60 15.45 17.29 17.82
C LYS A 60 15.52 16.31 16.64
N GLU A 61 16.72 16.17 16.08
CA GLU A 61 17.01 15.20 15.03
C GLU A 61 16.69 13.76 15.43
N GLY A 62 16.33 12.95 14.43
CA GLY A 62 15.90 11.58 14.62
C GLY A 62 14.38 11.48 14.70
N ARG A 63 13.90 10.80 15.76
CA ARG A 63 12.50 10.39 15.88
C ARG A 63 11.52 11.54 15.89
N GLU A 64 11.81 12.56 16.70
CA GLU A 64 10.90 13.71 16.90
C GLU A 64 10.73 14.51 15.60
N ARG A 65 11.83 14.79 14.89
CA ARG A 65 11.78 15.51 13.61
C ARG A 65 11.11 14.67 12.52
N SER A 66 11.41 13.37 12.43
CA SER A 66 10.74 12.47 11.47
C SER A 66 9.22 12.45 11.68
N HIS A 67 8.77 12.28 12.92
CA HIS A 67 7.34 12.28 13.25
C HIS A 67 6.68 13.63 12.92
N LEU A 68 7.33 14.74 13.27
CA LEU A 68 6.84 16.09 12.97
C LEU A 68 6.68 16.31 11.45
N LEU A 69 7.64 15.87 10.65
CA LEU A 69 7.59 15.99 9.19
C LEU A 69 6.43 15.19 8.60
N VAL A 70 6.24 13.93 9.04
CA VAL A 70 5.11 13.09 8.59
C VAL A 70 3.77 13.73 8.98
N GLN A 71 3.67 14.27 10.20
CA GLN A 71 2.47 14.98 10.64
C GLN A 71 2.18 16.21 9.77
N TYR A 72 3.17 17.09 9.57
CA TYR A 72 3.01 18.28 8.74
C TYR A 72 2.74 17.97 7.27
N PHE A 73 3.28 16.86 6.78
CA PHE A 73 2.99 16.38 5.44
C PHE A 73 1.54 15.93 5.32
N SER A 74 1.00 15.19 6.29
CA SER A 74 -0.42 14.81 6.31
C SER A 74 -1.34 16.05 6.37
N GLU A 75 -1.03 17.02 7.23
CA GLU A 75 -1.76 18.30 7.30
C GLU A 75 -1.68 19.07 5.96
N PHE A 76 -0.51 19.07 5.32
CA PHE A 76 -0.27 19.68 4.03
C PHE A 76 -1.13 19.04 2.94
N GLN A 77 -1.12 17.71 2.85
CA GLN A 77 -1.92 16.99 1.86
C GLN A 77 -3.40 17.31 2.00
N ASN A 78 -3.95 17.23 3.21
CA ASN A 78 -5.36 17.54 3.46
C ASN A 78 -5.72 18.98 3.07
N ALA A 79 -4.86 19.95 3.40
CA ALA A 79 -5.11 21.35 3.08
C ALA A 79 -5.02 21.65 1.57
N PHE A 80 -4.14 20.96 0.84
CA PHE A 80 -3.84 21.25 -0.56
C PHE A 80 -4.63 20.36 -1.54
N GLU A 81 -5.18 19.23 -1.08
CA GLU A 81 -6.17 18.44 -1.81
C GLU A 81 -7.48 19.21 -1.99
N LEU A 82 -7.99 19.87 -0.94
CA LEU A 82 -9.18 20.72 -1.02
C LEU A 82 -9.04 21.87 -2.04
N ARG A 83 -7.80 22.32 -2.26
CA ARG A 83 -7.47 23.38 -3.23
C ARG A 83 -7.19 22.85 -4.64
N LYS A 84 -7.22 21.52 -4.84
CA LYS A 84 -6.89 20.84 -6.10
C LYS A 84 -5.46 21.11 -6.60
N PHE A 85 -4.51 21.31 -5.67
CA PHE A 85 -3.11 21.58 -6.01
C PHE A 85 -2.26 20.30 -6.16
N THR A 86 -2.83 19.13 -5.86
CA THR A 86 -2.14 17.82 -5.86
C THR A 86 -1.56 17.40 -7.22
N GLY A 87 -2.08 17.95 -8.32
CA GLY A 87 -1.58 17.68 -9.68
C GLY A 87 -0.44 18.58 -10.15
N THR A 88 -0.01 19.56 -9.35
CA THR A 88 1.00 20.56 -9.75
C THR A 88 2.42 20.04 -9.59
N SER A 89 3.35 20.56 -10.39
CA SER A 89 4.76 20.18 -10.28
C SER A 89 5.36 20.62 -8.93
N SER A 90 4.91 21.74 -8.38
CA SER A 90 5.34 22.26 -7.08
C SER A 90 4.91 21.36 -5.92
N PHE A 91 3.68 20.81 -5.98
CA PHE A 91 3.22 19.84 -4.98
C PHE A 91 4.08 18.59 -4.98
N ARG A 92 4.43 18.09 -6.17
CA ARG A 92 5.32 16.93 -6.28
C ARG A 92 6.72 17.22 -5.74
N ALA A 93 7.33 18.33 -6.16
CA ALA A 93 8.69 18.72 -5.75
C ALA A 93 8.85 18.81 -4.23
N VAL A 94 7.91 19.50 -3.56
CA VAL A 94 7.97 19.62 -2.10
C VAL A 94 7.68 18.28 -1.40
N SER A 95 6.81 17.45 -1.98
CA SER A 95 6.47 16.15 -1.38
C SER A 95 7.67 15.23 -1.38
N GLU A 96 8.40 15.17 -2.50
CA GLU A 96 9.63 14.39 -2.62
C GLU A 96 10.69 14.89 -1.62
N SER A 97 10.88 16.21 -1.49
CA SER A 97 11.83 16.82 -0.54
C SER A 97 11.51 16.48 0.92
N VAL A 98 10.26 16.73 1.36
CA VAL A 98 9.82 16.52 2.74
C VAL A 98 9.84 15.05 3.11
N LEU A 99 9.39 14.16 2.22
CA LEU A 99 9.43 12.72 2.46
C LEU A 99 10.87 12.21 2.55
N SER A 100 11.78 12.68 1.68
CA SER A 100 13.20 12.33 1.76
C SER A 100 13.81 12.73 3.11
N GLU A 101 13.58 13.96 3.57
CA GLU A 101 14.05 14.40 4.89
C GLU A 101 13.44 13.58 6.02
N ALA A 102 12.14 13.24 5.94
CA ALA A 102 11.49 12.39 6.95
C ALA A 102 12.12 10.98 7.03
N VAL A 103 12.52 10.42 5.88
CA VAL A 103 13.26 9.16 5.78
C VAL A 103 14.65 9.27 6.40
N ASP A 104 15.39 10.34 6.11
CA ASP A 104 16.74 10.55 6.64
C ASP A 104 16.71 10.71 8.16
N GLN A 105 15.75 11.47 8.69
CA GLN A 105 15.54 11.60 10.13
C GLN A 105 15.14 10.25 10.77
N LEU A 106 14.31 9.45 10.09
CA LEU A 106 14.00 8.10 10.55
C LEU A 106 15.26 7.22 10.61
N LYS A 107 16.10 7.24 9.57
CA LYS A 107 17.36 6.48 9.52
C LYS A 107 18.29 6.86 10.66
N ILE A 108 18.44 8.16 10.93
CA ILE A 108 19.21 8.65 12.09
C ILE A 108 18.64 8.08 13.39
N SER A 109 17.31 8.09 13.56
CA SER A 109 16.67 7.56 14.76
C SER A 109 16.88 6.06 14.93
N VAL A 110 16.70 5.27 13.87
CA VAL A 110 16.89 3.82 13.88
C VAL A 110 18.34 3.46 14.21
N GLN A 111 19.31 4.21 13.70
CA GLN A 111 20.73 4.01 14.02
C GLN A 111 21.07 4.34 15.48
N ARG A 112 20.46 5.39 16.06
CA ARG A 112 20.75 5.84 17.43
C ARG A 112 20.00 5.04 18.51
N GLU A 113 18.73 4.75 18.25
CA GLU A 113 17.78 4.23 19.26
C GLU A 113 17.34 2.80 18.94
N GLY A 114 17.32 2.41 17.67
CA GLY A 114 16.76 1.14 17.20
C GLY A 114 15.30 1.25 16.76
N ILE A 115 14.86 0.31 15.92
CA ILE A 115 13.51 0.34 15.31
C ILE A 115 12.37 0.19 16.35
N HIS A 116 12.61 -0.53 17.45
CA HIS A 116 11.59 -0.79 18.47
C HIS A 116 11.13 0.46 19.23
N PHE A 117 11.84 1.57 19.08
CA PHE A 117 11.49 2.86 19.68
C PHE A 117 10.69 3.77 18.73
N GLN A 118 10.43 3.30 17.51
CA GLN A 118 9.60 4.00 16.52
C GLN A 118 8.12 3.67 16.74
N ASP A 119 7.27 4.64 16.42
CA ASP A 119 5.82 4.45 16.40
C ASP A 119 5.42 3.68 15.12
N PRO A 120 4.85 2.47 15.24
CA PRO A 120 4.45 1.67 14.08
C PRO A 120 3.45 2.39 13.16
N SER A 121 2.58 3.23 13.72
CA SER A 121 1.57 3.97 12.96
C SER A 121 2.20 5.09 12.11
N ALA A 122 3.23 5.76 12.65
CA ALA A 122 4.00 6.76 11.93
C ALA A 122 4.83 6.12 10.80
N LEU A 123 5.43 4.95 11.07
CA LEU A 123 6.15 4.17 10.04
C LEU A 123 5.23 3.79 8.89
N LEU A 124 4.05 3.22 9.18
CA LEU A 124 3.08 2.84 8.16
C LEU A 124 2.62 4.04 7.34
N SER A 125 2.38 5.17 7.99
CA SER A 125 1.98 6.41 7.32
C SER A 125 3.07 6.87 6.34
N LEU A 126 4.33 6.91 6.79
CA LEU A 126 5.46 7.26 5.93
C LEU A 126 5.60 6.29 4.74
N ILE A 127 5.51 4.98 4.98
CA ILE A 127 5.60 3.96 3.91
C ILE A 127 4.51 4.15 2.86
N ARG A 128 3.24 4.37 3.28
CA ARG A 128 2.13 4.61 2.36
C ARG A 128 2.38 5.84 1.48
N GLU A 129 2.91 6.91 2.05
CA GLU A 129 3.23 8.11 1.29
C GLU A 129 4.40 7.88 0.33
N LEU A 130 5.48 7.21 0.75
CA LEU A 130 6.57 6.85 -0.16
C LEU A 130 6.07 6.04 -1.37
N ILE A 131 5.21 5.05 -1.15
CA ILE A 131 4.61 4.25 -2.23
C ILE A 131 3.74 5.13 -3.14
N ARG A 132 2.93 6.04 -2.56
CA ARG A 132 2.10 6.98 -3.34
C ARG A 132 2.94 7.86 -4.27
N PHE A 133 4.10 8.32 -3.81
CA PHE A 133 5.05 9.12 -4.58
C PHE A 133 6.08 8.28 -5.38
N ARG A 134 5.88 6.96 -5.44
CA ARG A 134 6.70 6.00 -6.21
C ARG A 134 8.14 5.85 -5.71
N ASP A 135 8.41 6.22 -4.46
CA ASP A 135 9.67 5.96 -3.78
C ASP A 135 9.65 4.56 -3.12
N TYR A 136 9.54 3.54 -3.96
CA TYR A 136 9.44 2.14 -3.52
C TYR A 136 10.73 1.66 -2.84
N ARG A 137 11.89 2.26 -3.16
CA ARG A 137 13.18 1.86 -2.61
C ARG A 137 13.30 2.25 -1.14
N ASN A 138 13.00 3.51 -0.80
CA ASN A 138 12.98 3.93 0.60
C ASN A 138 11.87 3.23 1.37
N ALA A 139 10.70 3.00 0.75
CA ALA A 139 9.64 2.20 1.36
C ALA A 139 10.12 0.79 1.75
N LEU A 140 10.81 0.07 0.84
CA LEU A 140 11.39 -1.24 1.13
C LEU A 140 12.45 -1.20 2.23
N GLU A 141 13.31 -0.19 2.22
CA GLU A 141 14.34 -0.04 3.24
C GLU A 141 13.71 0.07 4.63
N ILE A 142 12.68 0.90 4.79
CA ILE A 142 11.96 1.06 6.06
C ILE A 142 11.23 -0.23 6.44
N LEU A 143 10.56 -0.88 5.48
CA LEU A 143 9.90 -2.17 5.69
C LEU A 143 10.89 -3.25 6.15
N ASN A 144 12.15 -3.19 5.73
CA ASN A 144 13.18 -4.12 6.18
C ASN A 144 13.63 -3.86 7.62
N TYR A 145 13.52 -2.62 8.13
CA TYR A 145 13.81 -2.34 9.54
C TYR A 145 12.74 -2.92 10.47
N SER A 146 11.49 -3.07 10.02
CA SER A 146 10.36 -3.51 10.86
C SER A 146 10.62 -4.80 11.64
N SER A 147 10.04 -4.87 12.85
CA SER A 147 10.14 -6.03 13.75
C SER A 147 9.45 -7.27 13.16
N SER A 148 9.77 -8.46 13.69
CA SER A 148 9.15 -9.71 13.25
C SER A 148 7.62 -9.74 13.40
N VAL A 149 7.07 -9.03 14.38
CA VAL A 149 5.62 -8.93 14.62
C VAL A 149 4.96 -8.06 13.54
N GLU A 150 5.56 -6.92 13.22
CA GLU A 150 5.06 -5.99 12.19
C GLU A 150 5.14 -6.60 10.79
N ARG A 151 6.24 -7.33 10.50
CA ARG A 151 6.44 -8.06 9.23
C ARG A 151 5.31 -9.04 8.91
N ASN A 152 4.62 -9.54 9.94
CA ASN A 152 3.54 -10.50 9.77
C ASN A 152 2.15 -9.88 9.71
N SER A 153 2.02 -8.57 9.95
CA SER A 153 0.74 -7.88 9.83
C SER A 153 0.30 -7.83 8.37
N PRO A 154 -1.02 -7.99 8.08
CA PRO A 154 -1.52 -8.02 6.70
C PRO A 154 -1.16 -6.76 5.92
N GLU A 155 -1.29 -5.59 6.55
CA GLU A 155 -0.99 -4.32 5.90
C GLU A 155 0.49 -4.19 5.50
N PHE A 156 1.43 -4.55 6.38
CA PHE A 156 2.86 -4.53 6.04
C PHE A 156 3.17 -5.47 4.87
N LEU A 157 2.51 -6.64 4.81
CA LEU A 157 2.68 -7.57 3.70
C LEU A 157 2.21 -6.97 2.38
N TYR A 158 1.06 -6.26 2.34
CA TYR A 158 0.60 -5.56 1.14
C TYR A 158 1.60 -4.49 0.67
N LEU A 159 2.05 -3.64 1.60
CA LEU A 159 2.96 -2.53 1.26
C LEU A 159 4.34 -3.06 0.80
N ARG A 160 4.80 -4.17 1.41
CA ARG A 160 6.02 -4.86 0.98
C ARG A 160 5.88 -5.54 -0.35
N ALA A 161 4.75 -6.21 -0.59
CA ALA A 161 4.45 -6.83 -1.87
C ALA A 161 4.43 -5.79 -2.99
N GLU A 162 3.70 -4.69 -2.80
CA GLU A 162 3.65 -3.58 -3.76
C GLU A 162 5.04 -3.04 -4.05
N SER A 163 5.81 -2.74 -3.01
CA SER A 163 7.14 -2.15 -3.21
C SER A 163 8.10 -3.14 -3.91
N LEU A 164 8.06 -4.44 -3.55
CA LEU A 164 8.87 -5.47 -4.22
C LEU A 164 8.50 -5.61 -5.69
N PHE A 165 7.21 -5.61 -6.01
CA PHE A 165 6.71 -5.71 -7.37
C PHE A 165 7.26 -4.56 -8.22
N GLN A 166 7.13 -3.33 -7.72
CA GLN A 166 7.56 -2.12 -8.43
C GLN A 166 9.09 -2.00 -8.55
N THR A 167 9.85 -2.74 -7.74
CA THR A 167 11.31 -2.85 -7.88
C THR A 167 11.77 -4.05 -8.70
N GLY A 168 10.85 -4.84 -9.28
CA GLY A 168 11.15 -5.94 -10.20
C GLY A 168 11.17 -7.34 -9.57
N GLU A 169 10.76 -7.49 -8.31
CA GLU A 169 10.67 -8.78 -7.62
C GLU A 169 9.25 -9.37 -7.66
N GLU A 170 8.65 -9.39 -8.85
CA GLU A 170 7.22 -9.67 -9.07
C GLU A 170 6.76 -11.00 -8.46
N ARG A 171 7.50 -12.10 -8.69
CA ARG A 171 7.16 -13.43 -8.15
C ARG A 171 7.05 -13.43 -6.62
N ARG A 172 8.05 -12.86 -5.95
CA ARG A 172 8.07 -12.75 -4.48
C ARG A 172 6.94 -11.85 -3.99
N ALA A 173 6.64 -10.77 -4.72
CA ALA A 173 5.53 -9.89 -4.41
C ALA A 173 4.17 -10.60 -4.49
N LEU A 174 3.91 -11.40 -5.53
CA LEU A 174 2.64 -12.13 -5.67
C LEU A 174 2.42 -13.14 -4.53
N VAL A 175 3.47 -13.82 -4.07
CA VAL A 175 3.40 -14.69 -2.89
C VAL A 175 3.01 -13.90 -1.64
N LEU A 176 3.60 -12.71 -1.43
CA LEU A 176 3.29 -11.86 -0.28
C LEU A 176 1.88 -11.25 -0.36
N PHE A 177 1.43 -10.84 -1.55
CA PHE A 177 0.05 -10.42 -1.77
C PHE A 177 -0.93 -11.52 -1.37
N ARG A 178 -0.70 -12.74 -1.85
CA ARG A 178 -1.50 -13.90 -1.50
C ARG A 178 -1.55 -14.13 0.01
N GLU A 179 -0.40 -14.07 0.67
CA GLU A 179 -0.31 -14.24 2.12
C GLU A 179 -1.09 -13.14 2.86
N ALA A 180 -0.97 -11.88 2.43
CA ALA A 180 -1.68 -10.75 3.00
C ALA A 180 -3.20 -10.93 2.89
N PHE A 181 -3.69 -11.35 1.71
CA PHE A 181 -5.11 -11.64 1.48
C PHE A 181 -5.61 -12.82 2.33
N LEU A 182 -4.84 -13.90 2.44
CA LEU A 182 -5.20 -15.05 3.29
C LEU A 182 -5.28 -14.70 4.77
N LYS A 183 -4.51 -13.70 5.23
CA LYS A 183 -4.57 -13.23 6.62
C LYS A 183 -5.74 -12.29 6.84
N ASP A 184 -5.83 -11.23 6.05
CA ASP A 184 -6.92 -10.26 6.14
C ASP A 184 -7.07 -9.46 4.84
N PRO A 185 -8.11 -9.73 4.04
CA PRO A 185 -8.41 -8.92 2.86
C PRO A 185 -8.77 -7.47 3.23
N SER A 186 -9.40 -7.24 4.38
CA SER A 186 -9.91 -5.91 4.75
C SER A 186 -8.81 -4.88 5.00
N ALA A 187 -7.61 -5.35 5.33
CA ALA A 187 -6.41 -4.54 5.52
C ALA A 187 -5.75 -4.08 4.20
N ALA A 188 -6.24 -4.52 3.04
CA ALA A 188 -5.67 -4.14 1.75
C ALA A 188 -5.75 -2.62 1.52
N PRO A 189 -4.63 -1.91 1.31
CA PRO A 189 -4.63 -0.48 1.06
C PRO A 189 -4.81 -0.19 -0.44
N LEU A 190 -6.00 -0.46 -0.98
CA LEU A 190 -6.28 -0.46 -2.43
C LEU A 190 -5.84 0.83 -3.15
N ALA A 191 -5.89 1.99 -2.47
CA ALA A 191 -5.48 3.28 -3.03
C ALA A 191 -4.02 3.30 -3.53
N VAL A 192 -3.12 2.58 -2.85
CA VAL A 192 -1.69 2.57 -3.16
C VAL A 192 -1.23 1.33 -3.94
N LEU A 193 -2.09 0.31 -4.10
CA LEU A 193 -1.74 -0.87 -4.89
C LEU A 193 -1.81 -0.56 -6.38
N LYS A 194 -0.66 -0.61 -7.07
CA LYS A 194 -0.50 -0.33 -8.51
C LYS A 194 0.14 -1.51 -9.26
N SER A 195 0.43 -2.62 -8.58
CA SER A 195 0.96 -3.84 -9.18
C SER A 195 -0.04 -4.47 -10.13
N GLU A 196 0.37 -4.80 -11.35
CA GLU A 196 -0.44 -5.61 -12.28
C GLU A 196 -0.25 -7.11 -12.01
N PRO A 197 -1.27 -7.98 -12.20
CA PRO A 197 -2.60 -7.68 -12.70
C PRO A 197 -3.59 -7.18 -11.62
N ILE A 198 -3.16 -7.02 -10.37
CA ILE A 198 -4.03 -6.68 -9.23
C ILE A 198 -4.74 -5.35 -9.46
N PHE A 199 -4.02 -4.32 -9.89
CA PHE A 199 -4.57 -3.00 -10.14
C PHE A 199 -5.66 -3.01 -11.21
N SER A 200 -5.45 -3.70 -12.34
CA SER A 200 -6.49 -3.82 -13.37
C SER A 200 -7.78 -4.47 -12.85
N TRP A 201 -7.69 -5.42 -11.90
CA TRP A 201 -8.86 -6.04 -11.29
C TRP A 201 -9.54 -5.14 -10.26
N ILE A 202 -8.78 -4.36 -9.48
CA ILE A 202 -9.36 -3.31 -8.62
C ILE A 202 -10.20 -2.36 -9.48
N GLU A 203 -9.64 -1.86 -10.58
CA GLU A 203 -10.32 -0.93 -11.47
C GLU A 203 -11.55 -1.53 -12.15
N LYS A 204 -11.52 -2.83 -12.51
CA LYS A 204 -12.68 -3.53 -13.10
C LYS A 204 -13.80 -3.79 -12.10
N LEU A 205 -13.45 -4.05 -10.84
CA LEU A 205 -14.43 -4.49 -9.82
C LEU A 205 -15.00 -3.32 -9.01
N LYS A 206 -14.32 -2.18 -8.90
CA LYS A 206 -14.75 -1.06 -8.03
C LYS A 206 -16.16 -0.57 -8.29
N ASP A 207 -16.64 -0.56 -9.53
CA ASP A 207 -17.99 -0.10 -9.88
C ASP A 207 -19.06 -1.18 -9.64
N SER A 208 -18.64 -2.43 -9.41
CA SER A 208 -19.55 -3.55 -9.13
C SER A 208 -19.89 -3.70 -7.65
N TYR A 209 -19.17 -3.01 -6.75
CA TYR A 209 -19.35 -3.10 -5.31
C TYR A 209 -19.52 -1.71 -4.71
N GLN A 210 -20.62 -1.49 -3.99
CA GLN A 210 -20.88 -0.21 -3.32
C GLN A 210 -19.91 0.03 -2.14
N GLU A 211 -19.59 -1.03 -1.41
CA GLU A 211 -18.65 -0.98 -0.29
C GLU A 211 -17.26 -1.47 -0.71
N GLU A 212 -16.23 -0.66 -0.41
CA GLU A 212 -14.83 -1.08 -0.55
C GLU A 212 -14.55 -2.35 0.28
N SER A 213 -15.29 -2.54 1.37
CA SER A 213 -15.17 -3.71 2.24
C SER A 213 -15.48 -5.03 1.52
N ASP A 214 -16.47 -5.04 0.62
CA ASP A 214 -16.83 -6.22 -0.18
C ASP A 214 -15.88 -6.42 -1.35
N LEU A 215 -15.44 -5.32 -1.98
CA LEU A 215 -14.40 -5.34 -3.03
C LEU A 215 -13.13 -6.01 -2.51
N LYS A 216 -12.68 -5.66 -1.30
CA LYS A 216 -11.49 -6.27 -0.69
C LYS A 216 -11.61 -7.77 -0.50
N GLU A 217 -12.80 -8.26 -0.15
CA GLU A 217 -13.03 -9.69 0.09
C GLU A 217 -13.08 -10.49 -1.22
N VAL A 218 -13.66 -9.91 -2.28
CA VAL A 218 -13.82 -10.62 -3.57
C VAL A 218 -12.57 -10.54 -4.46
N LEU A 219 -11.80 -9.46 -4.36
CA LEU A 219 -10.59 -9.25 -5.16
C LEU A 219 -9.66 -10.48 -5.15
N PRO A 220 -9.24 -11.04 -4.00
CA PRO A 220 -8.39 -12.23 -3.99
C PRO A 220 -9.05 -13.48 -4.56
N VAL A 221 -10.38 -13.59 -4.51
CA VAL A 221 -11.12 -14.71 -5.13
C VAL A 221 -10.97 -14.65 -6.65
N VAL A 222 -11.21 -13.48 -7.24
CA VAL A 222 -11.08 -13.28 -8.69
C VAL A 222 -9.63 -13.47 -9.14
N LEU A 223 -8.66 -12.93 -8.41
CA LEU A 223 -7.24 -13.11 -8.70
C LEU A 223 -6.85 -14.60 -8.67
N THR A 224 -7.38 -15.35 -7.70
CA THR A 224 -7.17 -16.80 -7.59
C THR A 224 -7.81 -17.58 -8.73
N GLU A 225 -9.05 -17.22 -9.12
CA GLU A 225 -9.76 -17.81 -10.27
C GLU A 225 -9.00 -17.55 -11.58
N ARG A 226 -8.31 -16.42 -11.69
CA ARG A 226 -7.54 -16.03 -12.89
C ARG A 226 -6.09 -16.52 -12.89
N GLY A 227 -5.70 -17.39 -11.96
CA GLY A 227 -4.34 -17.94 -11.90
C GLY A 227 -3.27 -16.96 -11.40
N VAL A 228 -3.63 -15.76 -10.93
CA VAL A 228 -2.65 -14.75 -10.47
C VAL A 228 -1.84 -15.25 -9.25
N PHE A 229 -2.49 -16.01 -8.38
CA PHE A 229 -1.89 -16.56 -7.15
C PHE A 229 -1.56 -18.05 -7.28
N GLU A 230 -0.95 -18.48 -8.38
CA GLU A 230 -0.51 -19.87 -8.52
C GLU A 230 0.73 -20.19 -7.68
N GLU A 231 1.69 -19.27 -7.61
CA GLU A 231 2.92 -19.49 -6.86
C GLU A 231 2.63 -19.64 -5.36
N THR A 232 3.25 -20.64 -4.75
CA THR A 232 3.19 -20.91 -3.32
C THR A 232 4.56 -20.64 -2.70
N GLY A 233 4.59 -19.93 -1.57
CA GLY A 233 5.79 -19.84 -0.75
C GLY A 233 6.15 -21.15 -0.05
N ASN A 234 7.23 -21.13 0.73
CA ASN A 234 7.64 -22.25 1.56
C ASN A 234 6.87 -22.20 2.90
N TYR A 235 5.74 -22.90 2.97
CA TYR A 235 4.95 -22.99 4.20
C TYR A 235 5.40 -24.19 5.05
N SER A 236 5.49 -24.00 6.37
CA SER A 236 5.70 -25.13 7.28
C SER A 236 4.42 -25.94 7.42
N GLU A 237 4.53 -27.22 7.82
CA GLU A 237 3.35 -28.05 8.11
C GLU A 237 2.43 -27.40 9.15
N LYS A 238 3.00 -26.69 10.13
CA LYS A 238 2.24 -25.96 11.15
C LYS A 238 1.41 -24.83 10.53
N ASP A 239 1.96 -24.09 9.58
CA ASP A 239 1.24 -23.00 8.91
C ASP A 239 0.08 -23.55 8.07
N ILE A 240 0.35 -24.62 7.33
CA ILE A 240 -0.65 -25.29 6.49
C ILE A 240 -1.81 -25.81 7.34
N LEU A 241 -1.52 -26.45 8.48
CA LEU A 241 -2.54 -26.89 9.44
C LEU A 241 -3.35 -25.72 10.00
N GLY A 242 -2.71 -24.57 10.25
CA GLY A 242 -3.40 -23.35 10.67
C GLY A 242 -4.41 -22.86 9.62
N TYR A 243 -4.04 -22.85 8.34
CA TYR A 243 -4.95 -22.50 7.26
C TYR A 243 -6.10 -23.50 7.09
N TYR A 244 -5.81 -24.80 7.25
CA TYR A 244 -6.84 -25.84 7.22
C TYR A 244 -7.84 -25.69 8.37
N GLN A 245 -7.38 -25.49 9.59
CA GLN A 245 -8.24 -25.24 10.75
C GLN A 245 -9.12 -23.99 10.55
N ASN A 246 -8.56 -22.94 9.94
CA ASN A 246 -9.35 -21.75 9.63
C ASN A 246 -10.42 -22.02 8.56
N LEU A 247 -10.12 -22.82 7.54
CA LEU A 247 -11.11 -23.26 6.55
C LEU A 247 -12.28 -24.02 7.19
N ILE A 248 -11.99 -24.95 8.10
CA ILE A 248 -13.03 -25.70 8.84
C ILE A 248 -13.88 -24.73 9.68
N ARG A 249 -13.24 -23.82 10.42
CA ARG A 249 -13.95 -22.80 11.21
C ARG A 249 -14.87 -21.93 10.34
N LEU A 250 -14.42 -21.53 9.16
CA LEU A 250 -15.23 -20.73 8.22
C LEU A 250 -16.43 -21.52 7.70
N LYS A 251 -16.23 -22.79 7.31
CA LYS A 251 -17.30 -23.71 6.89
C LYS A 251 -18.35 -23.86 7.99
N ASP A 252 -17.94 -24.09 9.23
CA ASP A 252 -18.86 -24.26 10.36
C ASP A 252 -19.61 -22.96 10.67
N THR A 253 -18.94 -21.81 10.53
CA THR A 253 -19.59 -20.49 10.67
C THR A 253 -20.65 -20.27 9.58
N LEU A 254 -20.35 -20.64 8.33
CA LEU A 254 -21.29 -20.54 7.21
C LEU A 254 -22.54 -21.43 7.41
N ASN A 255 -22.34 -22.63 7.97
CA ASN A 255 -23.44 -23.57 8.21
C ASN A 255 -24.33 -23.16 9.40
N SER A 256 -23.77 -22.46 10.38
CA SER A 256 -24.46 -22.10 11.63
C SER A 256 -25.19 -20.76 11.57
N ARG A 257 -24.80 -19.84 10.67
CA ARG A 257 -25.41 -18.49 10.56
C ARG A 257 -25.76 -18.16 9.11
N LYS A 258 -27.05 -17.89 8.84
CA LYS A 258 -27.50 -17.26 7.58
C LYS A 258 -27.65 -15.75 7.80
N ASP A 259 -26.52 -15.08 8.03
CA ASP A 259 -26.49 -13.65 8.33
C ASP A 259 -25.86 -12.83 7.18
N LEU A 260 -25.90 -11.50 7.33
CA LEU A 260 -25.32 -10.47 6.45
C LEU A 260 -23.86 -10.72 6.00
N TYR A 261 -23.10 -11.57 6.70
CA TYR A 261 -21.68 -11.86 6.41
C TYR A 261 -21.46 -13.09 5.52
N ASP A 262 -22.52 -13.76 5.05
CA ASP A 262 -22.44 -14.97 4.20
C ASP A 262 -21.52 -14.75 2.98
N PHE A 263 -21.62 -13.60 2.32
CA PHE A 263 -20.77 -13.23 1.19
C PHE A 263 -19.27 -13.26 1.54
N LYS A 264 -18.86 -12.52 2.58
CA LYS A 264 -17.46 -12.42 3.00
C LYS A 264 -16.90 -13.77 3.44
N ILE A 265 -17.70 -14.55 4.18
CA ILE A 265 -17.30 -15.90 4.61
C ILE A 265 -17.09 -16.81 3.40
N ARG A 266 -17.98 -16.78 2.41
CA ARG A 266 -17.81 -17.54 1.16
C ARG A 266 -16.52 -17.15 0.44
N CYS A 267 -16.26 -15.85 0.29
CA CYS A 267 -15.02 -15.37 -0.34
C CYS A 267 -13.77 -15.93 0.37
N ARG A 268 -13.74 -15.89 1.70
CA ARG A 268 -12.62 -16.41 2.49
C ARG A 268 -12.48 -17.94 2.38
N ILE A 269 -13.60 -18.67 2.34
CA ILE A 269 -13.58 -20.12 2.09
C ILE A 269 -12.94 -20.44 0.74
N LEU A 270 -13.34 -19.74 -0.33
CA LEU A 270 -12.78 -19.94 -1.67
C LEU A 270 -11.27 -19.70 -1.66
N GLN A 271 -10.80 -18.62 -1.02
CA GLN A 271 -9.37 -18.31 -0.90
C GLN A 271 -8.59 -19.40 -0.16
N HIS A 272 -9.03 -19.77 1.04
CA HIS A 272 -8.32 -20.76 1.87
C HIS A 272 -8.35 -22.15 1.24
N ALA A 273 -9.48 -22.57 0.68
CA ALA A 273 -9.56 -23.86 0.01
C ALA A 273 -8.63 -23.92 -1.20
N CYS A 274 -8.64 -22.91 -2.07
CA CYS A 274 -7.74 -22.87 -3.22
C CYS A 274 -6.26 -22.83 -2.81
N PHE A 275 -5.92 -22.10 -1.75
CA PHE A 275 -4.58 -22.13 -1.17
C PHE A 275 -4.14 -23.55 -0.77
N LEU A 276 -4.97 -24.27 -0.01
CA LEU A 276 -4.64 -25.63 0.41
C LEU A 276 -4.51 -26.59 -0.78
N LEU A 277 -5.37 -26.45 -1.80
CA LEU A 277 -5.27 -27.26 -3.02
C LEU A 277 -3.96 -27.01 -3.79
N ASP A 278 -3.46 -25.78 -3.79
CA ASP A 278 -2.19 -25.45 -4.45
C ASP A 278 -0.98 -25.96 -3.67
N VAL A 279 -0.99 -25.82 -2.34
CA VAL A 279 0.11 -26.32 -1.50
C VAL A 279 0.19 -27.85 -1.55
N TYR A 280 -0.95 -28.54 -1.58
CA TYR A 280 -1.02 -30.00 -1.72
C TYR A 280 -1.05 -30.46 -3.19
N LYS A 281 -0.62 -29.63 -4.15
CA LYS A 281 -0.57 -30.02 -5.56
C LYS A 281 0.31 -31.27 -5.72
N GLY A 282 -0.26 -32.32 -6.28
CA GLY A 282 0.39 -33.64 -6.41
C GLY A 282 0.08 -34.63 -5.28
N MET A 283 -0.49 -34.18 -4.16
CA MET A 283 -0.99 -35.02 -3.06
C MET A 283 -2.51 -35.09 -3.07
N GLN A 284 -3.10 -35.32 -4.25
CA GLN A 284 -4.55 -35.22 -4.46
C GLN A 284 -5.34 -36.22 -3.62
N TYR A 285 -4.74 -37.33 -3.19
CA TYR A 285 -5.39 -38.32 -2.33
C TYR A 285 -5.28 -38.02 -0.84
N GLY A 286 -4.60 -36.93 -0.46
CA GLY A 286 -4.51 -36.50 0.94
C GLY A 286 -5.86 -36.03 1.47
N GLU A 287 -6.12 -36.34 2.75
CA GLU A 287 -7.36 -35.98 3.44
C GLU A 287 -7.64 -34.48 3.37
N ILE A 288 -6.63 -33.65 3.67
CA ILE A 288 -6.75 -32.18 3.63
C ILE A 288 -7.11 -31.69 2.22
N TYR A 289 -6.52 -32.27 1.18
CA TYR A 289 -6.84 -31.89 -0.21
C TYR A 289 -8.30 -32.23 -0.54
N GLN A 290 -8.73 -33.46 -0.25
CA GLN A 290 -10.08 -33.94 -0.55
C GLN A 290 -11.16 -33.16 0.20
N GLU A 291 -10.95 -32.92 1.50
CA GLU A 291 -11.88 -32.13 2.30
C GLU A 291 -11.91 -30.67 1.83
N SER A 292 -10.75 -30.05 1.57
CA SER A 292 -10.70 -28.66 1.06
C SER A 292 -11.43 -28.53 -0.27
N LYS A 293 -11.26 -29.49 -1.18
CA LYS A 293 -11.98 -29.53 -2.45
C LYS A 293 -13.49 -29.68 -2.25
N LYS A 294 -13.92 -30.61 -1.39
CA LYS A 294 -15.34 -30.80 -1.07
C LYS A 294 -15.98 -29.53 -0.50
N ILE A 295 -15.26 -28.80 0.36
CA ILE A 295 -15.72 -27.53 0.92
C ILE A 295 -15.82 -26.47 -0.18
N LEU A 296 -14.80 -26.34 -1.03
CA LEU A 296 -14.82 -25.44 -2.19
C LEU A 296 -16.06 -25.69 -3.06
N ASP A 297 -16.27 -26.95 -3.48
CA ASP A 297 -17.36 -27.35 -4.36
C ASP A 297 -18.73 -27.14 -3.71
N SER A 298 -18.83 -27.19 -2.37
CA SER A 298 -20.06 -26.88 -1.65
C SER A 298 -20.43 -25.39 -1.66
N VAL A 299 -19.44 -24.51 -1.82
CA VAL A 299 -19.62 -23.05 -1.87
C VAL A 299 -19.80 -22.55 -3.29
N ASP A 300 -19.01 -23.05 -4.25
CA ASP A 300 -19.12 -22.75 -5.68
C ASP A 300 -18.68 -23.98 -6.52
N PRO A 301 -19.65 -24.82 -6.95
CA PRO A 301 -19.37 -26.07 -7.69
C PRO A 301 -18.63 -25.90 -9.03
N GLY A 302 -18.55 -24.69 -9.58
CA GLY A 302 -17.87 -24.41 -10.85
C GLY A 302 -16.50 -23.76 -10.67
N PHE A 303 -16.16 -23.28 -9.47
CA PHE A 303 -14.99 -22.43 -9.23
C PHE A 303 -13.70 -23.11 -9.65
N PHE A 304 -13.50 -24.37 -9.25
CA PHE A 304 -12.27 -25.10 -9.56
C PHE A 304 -12.05 -25.23 -11.07
N GLN A 305 -13.11 -25.46 -11.84
CA GLN A 305 -13.01 -25.59 -13.29
C GLN A 305 -12.71 -24.25 -13.97
N ARG A 306 -13.45 -23.18 -13.60
CA ARG A 306 -13.17 -21.82 -14.11
C ARG A 306 -11.74 -21.39 -13.79
N ARG A 307 -11.23 -21.79 -12.62
CA ARG A 307 -9.84 -21.57 -12.24
C ARG A 307 -8.85 -22.31 -13.14
N GLN A 308 -9.09 -23.59 -13.42
CA GLN A 308 -8.21 -24.36 -14.33
C GLN A 308 -8.19 -23.78 -15.76
N GLU A 309 -9.28 -23.16 -16.20
CA GLU A 309 -9.34 -22.44 -17.47
C GLU A 309 -8.59 -21.11 -17.40
N GLY A 310 -8.75 -20.35 -16.31
CA GLY A 310 -8.05 -19.09 -16.07
C GLY A 310 -6.53 -19.23 -16.01
N ILE A 311 -6.01 -20.33 -15.46
CA ILE A 311 -4.58 -20.67 -15.41
C ILE A 311 -4.00 -20.94 -16.81
N LYS A 312 -4.82 -21.41 -17.76
CA LYS A 312 -4.37 -21.80 -19.11
C LYS A 312 -4.41 -20.65 -20.12
N GLY A 313 -5.13 -19.57 -19.82
CA GLY A 313 -5.34 -18.41 -20.70
C GLY A 313 -4.38 -17.29 -20.39
#